data_AF-A0A557XBX8-F1
#
_entry.id   AF-A0A557XBX8-F1
#
_cell.length_a   1.000
_cell.length_b   1.000
_cell.length_c   1.000
_cell.angle_alpha   90.00
_cell.angle_beta   90.00
_cell.angle_gamma   90.00
#
_symmetry.space_group_name_H-M   'P 1'
#
loop_
_entity.id
_entity.type
_entity.pdbx_description
1 polymer ?
#
loop_
_entity_poly.entity_id
_entity_poly.type
_entity_poly.pdbx_seq_one_letter_code
_entity_poly.pdbx_strand_id
1 'polypeptide(L)'
;MGATAGVLSAGVLSAGVLSMAAWAPGAGLPAARADVLDVILQPIIDATVSGLGTATADLGGLGGDVATTVGTDLSTGLTDSLDVAMVLDATFAEVGNHLDVATIAASQDYINSPAGQALDSALNEPSVLLFGRDLIGNGVNGFTGGNDSLLGSSGLFGNLSDGGFLMGDGGTGAAGVAGVDHGAGAVGGSAGLIGTGGTGGGGGVDGGVGGAGGAG
;
A
#
# COMPACT_ATOMS: atom_id res chain seq x y z
N MET A 1 18.71 -3.16 53.56
CA MET A 1 17.26 -3.40 53.37
C MET A 1 16.57 -2.05 53.38
N GLY A 2 16.47 -1.41 52.21
CA GLY A 2 15.82 -0.10 52.06
C GLY A 2 14.62 -0.25 51.14
N ALA A 3 13.42 -0.05 51.68
CA ALA A 3 12.17 -0.14 50.95
C ALA A 3 11.96 1.15 50.14
N THR A 4 11.80 1.03 48.83
CA THR A 4 11.40 2.13 47.94
C THR A 4 9.90 2.34 48.02
N ALA A 5 9.55 3.59 48.31
CA ALA A 5 8.20 4.12 48.42
C ALA A 5 7.44 4.02 47.09
N GLY A 6 6.16 3.64 47.19
CA GLY A 6 5.20 3.84 46.11
C GLY A 6 4.87 5.32 45.94
N VAL A 7 4.77 5.77 44.70
CA VAL A 7 4.15 7.03 44.32
C VAL A 7 3.11 6.72 43.24
N LEU A 8 1.84 6.87 43.62
CA LEU A 8 0.72 7.06 42.71
C LEU A 8 0.76 8.50 42.17
N SER A 9 0.62 8.68 40.86
CA SER A 9 0.14 9.91 40.20
C SER A 9 -0.35 9.52 38.80
N ALA A 10 -1.65 9.31 38.57
CA ALA A 10 -2.67 10.32 38.29
C ALA A 10 -2.45 11.10 36.98
N GLY A 11 -3.22 10.74 35.95
CA GLY A 11 -3.99 11.73 35.18
C GLY A 11 -3.56 12.09 33.75
N VAL A 12 -4.41 11.63 32.80
CA VAL A 12 -4.96 12.36 31.64
C VAL A 12 -4.05 12.66 30.44
N LEU A 13 -4.33 12.00 29.30
CA LEU A 13 -4.79 12.68 28.07
C LEU A 13 -5.83 11.81 27.35
N SER A 14 -7.07 12.25 27.47
CA SER A 14 -8.21 11.88 26.64
C SER A 14 -7.97 12.28 25.18
N ALA A 15 -8.08 11.34 24.24
CA ALA A 15 -8.31 11.63 22.84
C ALA A 15 -9.38 10.66 22.29
N GLY A 16 -10.62 11.15 22.27
CA GLY A 16 -11.68 10.74 21.35
C GLY A 16 -11.97 9.25 21.19
N VAL A 17 -12.55 8.61 22.20
CA VAL A 17 -13.38 7.42 21.94
C VAL A 17 -14.60 7.91 21.16
N LEU A 18 -14.60 7.70 19.84
CA LEU A 18 -15.82 7.81 19.05
C LEU A 18 -16.74 6.70 19.54
N SER A 19 -17.72 7.07 20.36
CA SER A 19 -18.77 6.20 20.86
C SER A 19 -19.61 5.68 19.70
N MET A 20 -19.16 4.63 19.04
CA MET A 20 -19.99 3.86 18.11
C MET A 20 -20.89 3.01 19.00
N ALA A 21 -22.17 3.37 19.03
CA ALA A 21 -23.18 2.79 19.89
C ALA A 21 -23.05 1.26 19.92
N ALA A 22 -22.80 0.72 21.12
CA ALA A 22 -22.96 -0.68 21.40
C ALA A 22 -24.42 -1.05 21.10
N TRP A 23 -24.66 -1.66 19.95
CA TRP A 23 -25.87 -2.42 19.73
C TRP A 23 -25.77 -3.65 20.65
N ALA A 24 -26.44 -3.58 21.80
CA ALA A 24 -26.64 -4.73 22.66
C ALA A 24 -27.28 -5.85 21.84
N PRO A 25 -26.72 -7.08 21.76
CA PRO A 25 -27.37 -8.18 21.08
C PRO A 25 -28.57 -8.65 21.92
N GLY A 26 -29.67 -7.91 21.78
CA GLY A 26 -30.97 -8.29 22.29
C GLY A 26 -31.56 -9.35 21.38
N ALA A 27 -31.62 -10.58 21.89
CA ALA A 27 -32.60 -11.62 21.60
C ALA A 27 -33.22 -11.65 20.18
N GLY A 28 -32.78 -12.63 19.39
CA GLY A 28 -33.60 -13.22 18.33
C GLY A 28 -33.73 -12.38 17.06
N LEU A 29 -32.63 -12.21 16.33
CA LEU A 29 -32.75 -12.01 14.88
C LEU A 29 -33.33 -13.32 14.30
N PRO A 30 -34.42 -13.28 13.52
CA PRO A 30 -34.89 -14.43 12.77
C PRO A 30 -33.72 -15.04 12.00
N ALA A 31 -33.57 -16.36 12.00
CA ALA A 31 -32.59 -17.02 11.14
C ALA A 31 -32.77 -16.50 9.72
N ALA A 32 -31.78 -15.74 9.23
CA ALA A 32 -31.75 -15.29 7.84
C ALA A 32 -31.85 -16.55 6.98
N ARG A 33 -32.91 -16.60 6.17
CA ARG A 33 -33.06 -17.65 5.16
C ARG A 33 -32.03 -17.31 4.10
N ALA A 34 -31.18 -18.26 3.72
CA ALA A 34 -30.20 -18.08 2.66
C ALA A 34 -30.93 -17.70 1.37
N ASP A 35 -30.89 -16.43 0.98
CA ASP A 35 -31.52 -15.93 -0.24
C ASP A 35 -30.50 -15.93 -1.40
N VAL A 36 -30.96 -15.74 -2.64
CA VAL A 36 -30.08 -15.65 -3.84
C VAL A 36 -29.03 -14.56 -3.69
N LEU A 37 -29.36 -13.47 -2.97
CA LEU A 37 -28.42 -12.41 -2.64
C LEU A 37 -27.29 -12.91 -1.76
N ASP A 38 -27.53 -13.80 -0.80
CA ASP A 38 -26.46 -14.40 0.01
C ASP A 38 -25.60 -15.34 -0.83
N VAL A 39 -26.16 -16.15 -1.74
CA VAL A 39 -25.34 -17.02 -2.61
C VAL A 39 -24.36 -16.21 -3.50
N ILE A 40 -24.76 -15.02 -3.93
CA ILE A 40 -23.96 -14.15 -4.81
C ILE A 40 -23.01 -13.24 -3.99
N LEU A 41 -23.48 -12.70 -2.86
CA LEU A 41 -22.74 -11.73 -2.06
C LEU A 41 -21.90 -12.38 -0.96
N GLN A 42 -22.26 -13.57 -0.44
CA GLN A 42 -21.52 -14.23 0.64
C GLN A 42 -20.05 -14.52 0.26
N PRO A 43 -19.71 -14.98 -0.97
CA PRO A 43 -18.32 -15.13 -1.36
C PRO A 43 -17.54 -13.81 -1.33
N ILE A 44 -18.20 -12.70 -1.70
CA ILE A 44 -17.61 -11.35 -1.70
C ILE A 44 -17.49 -10.82 -0.27
N ILE A 45 -18.49 -11.04 0.58
CA ILE A 45 -18.49 -10.63 1.99
C ILE A 45 -17.41 -11.41 2.75
N ASP A 46 -17.31 -12.73 2.57
CA ASP A 46 -16.31 -13.56 3.23
C ASP A 46 -14.89 -13.20 2.76
N ALA A 47 -14.72 -12.95 1.46
CA ALA A 47 -13.50 -12.37 0.88
C ALA A 47 -13.12 -11.02 1.51
N THR A 48 -14.12 -10.15 1.70
CA THR A 48 -13.95 -8.81 2.26
C THR A 48 -13.56 -8.86 3.73
N VAL A 49 -14.29 -9.62 4.54
CA VAL A 49 -14.01 -9.78 5.97
C VAL A 49 -12.65 -10.44 6.20
N SER A 50 -12.28 -11.41 5.37
CA SER A 50 -10.96 -12.06 5.43
C SER A 50 -9.83 -11.09 5.09
N GLY A 51 -9.94 -10.33 3.99
CA GLY A 51 -8.94 -9.35 3.55
C GLY A 51 -8.78 -8.15 4.51
N LEU A 52 -9.87 -7.69 5.12
CA LEU A 52 -9.78 -6.66 6.17
C LEU A 52 -9.13 -7.20 7.44
N GLY A 53 -9.35 -8.48 7.77
CA GLY A 53 -8.72 -9.14 8.91
C GLY A 53 -7.20 -9.25 8.76
N THR A 54 -6.72 -9.58 7.56
CA THR A 54 -5.27 -9.63 7.27
C THR A 54 -4.64 -8.23 7.29
N ALA A 55 -5.28 -7.25 6.66
CA ALA A 55 -4.79 -5.86 6.69
C ALA A 55 -4.75 -5.29 8.12
N THR A 56 -5.75 -5.59 8.96
CA THR A 56 -5.77 -5.14 10.37
C THR A 56 -4.66 -5.80 11.20
N ALA A 57 -4.35 -7.08 10.93
CA ALA A 57 -3.26 -7.79 11.59
C ALA A 57 -1.89 -7.22 11.19
N ASP A 58 -1.72 -6.86 9.90
CA ASP A 58 -0.50 -6.24 9.39
C ASP A 58 -0.27 -4.84 9.98
N LEU A 59 -1.32 -4.00 10.05
CA LEU A 59 -1.27 -2.72 10.77
C LEU A 59 -0.97 -2.88 12.28
N GLY A 60 -1.42 -3.98 12.89
CA GLY A 60 -1.11 -4.31 14.28
C GLY A 60 0.35 -4.73 14.49
N GLY A 61 0.93 -5.44 13.53
CA GLY A 61 2.36 -5.80 13.49
C GLY A 61 3.25 -4.58 13.32
N LEU A 62 2.86 -3.67 12.42
CA LEU A 62 3.50 -2.37 12.21
C LEU A 62 3.63 -1.55 13.49
N GLY A 63 2.55 -1.44 14.26
CA GLY A 63 2.58 -0.71 15.54
C GLY A 63 3.53 -1.34 16.57
N GLY A 64 3.75 -2.64 16.50
CA GLY A 64 4.75 -3.35 17.31
C GLY A 64 6.17 -3.06 16.86
N ASP A 65 6.44 -3.09 15.55
CA ASP A 65 7.78 -2.92 14.99
C ASP A 65 8.30 -1.47 15.13
N VAL A 66 7.43 -0.48 14.92
CA VAL A 66 7.74 0.93 15.22
C VAL A 66 8.08 1.12 16.69
N ALA A 67 7.30 0.52 17.60
CA ALA A 67 7.51 0.68 19.04
C ALA A 67 8.84 0.03 19.49
N THR A 68 9.22 -1.10 18.89
CA THR A 68 10.51 -1.75 19.18
C THR A 68 11.69 -0.95 18.63
N THR A 69 11.61 -0.48 17.38
CA THR A 69 12.70 0.27 16.71
C THR A 69 12.96 1.62 17.39
N VAL A 70 11.90 2.38 17.70
CA VAL A 70 12.02 3.66 18.45
C VAL A 70 12.57 3.41 19.86
N GLY A 71 12.14 2.33 20.52
CA GLY A 71 12.62 1.96 21.85
C GLY A 71 14.10 1.59 21.87
N THR A 72 14.57 0.86 20.86
CA THR A 72 15.98 0.46 20.75
C THR A 72 16.88 1.64 20.40
N ASP A 73 16.52 2.45 19.40
CA ASP A 73 17.37 3.55 18.92
C ASP A 73 17.50 4.69 19.93
N LEU A 74 16.43 5.00 20.67
CA LEU A 74 16.50 5.98 21.75
C LEU A 74 17.35 5.47 22.92
N SER A 75 17.28 4.17 23.22
CA SER A 75 18.05 3.57 24.31
C SER A 75 19.56 3.50 24.03
N THR A 76 19.94 3.23 22.78
CA THR A 76 21.35 3.16 22.33
C THR A 76 21.92 4.56 22.11
N GLY A 77 21.15 5.48 21.51
CA GLY A 77 21.57 6.85 21.24
C GLY A 77 21.77 7.72 22.50
N LEU A 78 21.10 7.41 23.62
CA LEU A 78 21.31 8.10 24.91
C LEU A 78 22.57 7.63 25.67
N THR A 79 23.19 6.51 25.25
CA THR A 79 24.40 5.96 25.90
C THR A 79 25.70 6.47 25.29
N ASP A 80 25.68 6.90 24.04
CA ASP A 80 26.75 7.67 23.42
C ASP A 80 26.47 9.16 23.63
N SER A 81 27.47 9.95 24.02
CA SER A 81 27.35 11.38 24.35
C SER A 81 27.11 12.26 23.10
N LEU A 82 26.05 11.96 22.36
CA LEU A 82 25.65 12.60 21.12
C LEU A 82 24.63 13.70 21.34
N ASP A 83 24.61 14.63 20.39
CA ASP A 83 23.61 15.67 20.30
C ASP A 83 22.23 15.02 20.17
N VAL A 84 21.42 15.15 21.22
CA VAL A 84 20.06 14.56 21.30
C VAL A 84 19.23 14.94 20.08
N ALA A 85 19.49 16.12 19.49
CA ALA A 85 18.85 16.57 18.26
C ALA A 85 19.13 15.64 17.06
N MET A 86 20.35 15.12 16.92
CA MET A 86 20.74 14.24 15.81
C MET A 86 20.14 12.84 15.94
N VAL A 87 20.08 12.30 17.16
CA VAL A 87 19.42 11.01 17.43
C VAL A 87 17.93 11.13 17.14
N LEU A 88 17.29 12.20 17.61
CA LEU A 88 15.86 12.42 17.39
C LEU A 88 15.50 12.58 15.90
N ASP A 89 16.33 13.29 15.13
CA ASP A 89 16.18 13.45 13.67
C ASP A 89 16.28 12.11 12.93
N ALA A 90 17.32 11.31 13.24
CA ALA A 90 17.49 9.98 12.65
C ALA A 90 16.33 9.03 13.01
N THR A 91 15.86 9.07 14.26
CA THR A 91 14.70 8.26 14.69
C THR A 91 13.42 8.69 13.96
N PHE A 92 13.17 9.99 13.78
CA PHE A 92 11.99 10.44 13.02
C PHE A 92 12.07 10.07 11.53
N ALA A 93 13.26 10.12 10.93
CA ALA A 93 13.46 9.67 9.56
C ALA A 93 13.20 8.17 9.41
N GLU A 94 13.68 7.35 10.34
CA GLU A 94 13.46 5.90 10.34
C GLU A 94 11.99 5.55 10.54
N VAL A 95 11.30 6.22 11.47
CA VAL A 95 9.85 6.06 11.66
C VAL A 95 9.09 6.44 10.40
N GLY A 96 9.49 7.52 9.72
CA GLY A 96 8.92 7.93 8.44
C GLY A 96 9.06 6.84 7.38
N ASN A 97 10.29 6.34 7.19
CA ASN A 97 10.57 5.26 6.23
C ASN A 97 9.77 3.98 6.55
N HIS A 98 9.66 3.64 7.83
CA HIS A 98 8.91 2.46 8.26
C HIS A 98 7.41 2.62 7.99
N LEU A 99 6.85 3.81 8.22
CA LEU A 99 5.46 4.12 7.88
C LEU A 99 5.22 4.06 6.37
N ASP A 100 6.14 4.56 5.56
CA ASP A 100 6.04 4.53 4.10
C ASP A 100 6.03 3.08 3.59
N VAL A 101 7.01 2.27 3.99
CA VAL A 101 7.10 0.85 3.62
C VAL A 101 5.85 0.09 4.02
N ALA A 102 5.33 0.33 5.22
CA ALA A 102 4.16 -0.39 5.71
C ALA A 102 2.86 0.08 5.07
N THR A 103 2.74 1.37 4.73
CA THR A 103 1.60 1.89 3.97
C THR A 103 1.56 1.27 2.58
N ILE A 104 2.71 1.14 1.92
CA ILE A 104 2.84 0.44 0.64
C ILE A 104 2.51 -1.05 0.80
N ALA A 105 3.03 -1.71 1.84
CA ALA A 105 2.72 -3.12 2.08
C ALA A 105 1.21 -3.37 2.26
N ALA A 106 0.55 -2.55 3.08
CA ALA A 106 -0.88 -2.63 3.30
C ALA A 106 -1.69 -2.33 2.01
N SER A 107 -1.22 -1.42 1.15
CA SER A 107 -1.87 -1.18 -0.15
C SER A 107 -1.74 -2.39 -1.08
N GLN A 108 -0.57 -3.04 -1.11
CA GLN A 108 -0.36 -4.25 -1.90
C GLN A 108 -1.19 -5.43 -1.38
N ASP A 109 -1.33 -5.55 -0.06
CA ASP A 109 -2.22 -6.54 0.56
C ASP A 109 -3.67 -6.31 0.16
N TYR A 110 -4.13 -5.06 0.16
CA TYR A 110 -5.47 -4.71 -0.30
C TYR A 110 -5.68 -5.06 -1.78
N ILE A 111 -4.80 -4.59 -2.67
CA ILE A 111 -4.89 -4.79 -4.13
C ILE A 111 -4.91 -6.29 -4.47
N ASN A 112 -4.11 -7.10 -3.77
CA ASN A 112 -4.05 -8.54 -3.99
C ASN A 112 -5.14 -9.33 -3.27
N SER A 113 -5.92 -8.68 -2.39
CA SER A 113 -6.99 -9.34 -1.64
C SER A 113 -8.20 -9.65 -2.53
N PRO A 114 -8.96 -10.71 -2.23
CA PRO A 114 -10.24 -10.99 -2.88
C PRO A 114 -11.25 -9.84 -2.77
N ALA A 115 -11.18 -9.06 -1.68
CA ALA A 115 -12.01 -7.88 -1.44
C ALA A 115 -11.69 -6.75 -2.43
N GLY A 116 -10.40 -6.43 -2.56
CA GLY A 116 -9.89 -5.43 -3.49
C GLY A 116 -10.31 -5.78 -4.90
N GLN A 117 -10.00 -6.99 -5.38
CA GLN A 117 -10.39 -7.41 -6.74
C GLN A 117 -11.89 -7.32 -7.03
N ALA A 118 -12.76 -7.56 -6.05
CA ALA A 118 -14.20 -7.43 -6.23
C ALA A 118 -14.66 -5.97 -6.32
N LEU A 119 -14.13 -5.09 -5.47
CA LEU A 119 -14.53 -3.68 -5.38
C LEU A 119 -13.86 -2.81 -6.45
N ASP A 120 -12.58 -3.07 -6.73
CA ASP A 120 -11.75 -2.27 -7.61
C ASP A 120 -12.28 -2.29 -9.05
N SER A 121 -12.91 -3.38 -9.50
CA SER A 121 -13.50 -3.45 -10.84
C SER A 121 -14.53 -2.33 -11.10
N ALA A 122 -15.37 -2.01 -10.11
CA ALA A 122 -16.39 -0.97 -10.23
C ALA A 122 -15.81 0.43 -9.98
N LEU A 123 -14.78 0.54 -9.14
CA LEU A 123 -14.12 1.81 -8.82
C LEU A 123 -13.19 2.28 -9.94
N ASN A 124 -12.52 1.35 -10.63
CA ASN A 124 -11.54 1.63 -11.66
C ASN A 124 -12.17 1.90 -13.03
N GLU A 125 -13.35 1.37 -13.33
CA GLU A 125 -14.02 1.54 -14.63
C GLU A 125 -14.08 3.02 -15.09
N PRO A 126 -14.55 3.98 -14.27
CA PRO A 126 -14.56 5.39 -14.65
C PRO A 126 -13.15 5.95 -14.89
N SER A 127 -12.16 5.57 -14.07
CA SER A 127 -10.78 6.06 -14.23
C SER A 127 -10.10 5.48 -15.47
N VAL A 128 -10.34 4.22 -15.80
CA VAL A 128 -9.81 3.58 -17.01
C VAL A 128 -10.41 4.22 -18.25
N LEU A 129 -11.72 4.46 -18.25
CA LEU A 129 -12.40 5.11 -19.38
C LEU A 129 -11.91 6.55 -19.62
N LEU A 130 -11.75 7.33 -18.54
CA LEU A 130 -11.37 8.73 -18.64
C LEU A 130 -9.87 8.91 -18.84
N PHE A 131 -9.06 8.18 -18.08
CA PHE A 131 -7.62 8.41 -17.97
C PHE A 131 -6.76 7.25 -18.42
N GLY A 132 -7.31 6.08 -18.74
CA GLY A 132 -6.55 4.93 -19.25
C GLY A 132 -5.65 4.28 -18.23
N ARG A 133 -6.01 4.40 -16.95
CA ARG A 133 -5.35 3.76 -15.82
C ARG A 133 -6.33 3.58 -14.67
N ASP A 134 -6.02 2.62 -13.82
CA ASP A 134 -6.77 2.35 -12.60
C ASP A 134 -6.69 3.51 -11.61
N LEU A 135 -7.69 3.58 -10.73
CA LEU A 135 -7.65 4.43 -9.55
C LEU A 135 -6.84 3.74 -8.45
N ILE A 136 -7.04 2.43 -8.32
CA ILE A 136 -6.40 1.52 -7.37
C ILE A 136 -5.98 0.26 -8.12
N GLY A 137 -4.68 -0.05 -8.16
CA GLY A 137 -4.19 -1.25 -8.83
C GLY A 137 -2.77 -1.10 -9.33
N ASN A 138 -2.07 -2.21 -9.50
CA ASN A 138 -0.71 -2.21 -10.04
C ASN A 138 -0.71 -2.00 -11.55
N GLY A 139 0.34 -1.33 -12.03
CA GLY A 139 0.61 -1.20 -13.45
C GLY A 139 0.88 -2.54 -14.13
N VAL A 140 0.53 -2.61 -15.41
CA VAL A 140 0.66 -3.80 -16.23
C VAL A 140 2.12 -3.98 -16.65
N ASN A 141 2.71 -5.10 -16.23
CA ASN A 141 4.06 -5.48 -16.61
C ASN A 141 4.19 -5.65 -18.14
N GLY A 142 5.26 -5.08 -18.71
CA GLY A 142 5.59 -5.19 -20.12
C GLY A 142 4.65 -4.41 -21.05
N PHE A 143 3.85 -3.47 -20.52
CA PHE A 143 2.96 -2.67 -21.34
C PHE A 143 3.76 -1.76 -22.28
N THR A 144 3.43 -1.81 -23.57
CA THR A 144 4.09 -1.03 -24.63
C THR A 144 3.09 -0.18 -25.43
N GLY A 145 1.81 -0.21 -25.04
CA GLY A 145 0.75 0.54 -25.70
C GLY A 145 0.76 2.03 -25.37
N GLY A 146 0.04 2.80 -26.18
CA GLY A 146 -0.33 4.18 -25.85
C GLY A 146 -1.51 4.23 -24.89
N ASN A 147 -1.80 5.43 -24.38
CA ASN A 147 -3.03 5.69 -23.64
C ASN A 147 -4.07 6.33 -24.56
N ASP A 148 -5.06 5.54 -24.97
CA ASP A 148 -6.10 5.96 -25.92
C ASP A 148 -7.41 6.38 -25.24
N SER A 149 -7.42 6.51 -23.91
CA SER A 149 -8.60 6.94 -23.15
C SER A 149 -8.93 8.42 -23.38
N LEU A 150 -10.15 8.81 -23.00
CA LEU A 150 -10.76 10.09 -23.37
C LEU A 150 -9.86 11.31 -23.08
N LEU A 151 -9.23 11.33 -21.90
CA LEU A 151 -8.30 12.37 -21.45
C LEU A 151 -6.83 11.88 -21.48
N GLY A 152 -6.63 10.57 -21.52
CA GLY A 152 -5.31 9.92 -21.48
C GLY A 152 -4.45 10.15 -22.72
N SER A 153 -5.07 10.37 -23.89
CA SER A 153 -4.37 10.67 -25.15
C SER A 153 -3.52 11.95 -25.13
N SER A 154 -3.72 12.81 -24.13
CA SER A 154 -2.86 13.97 -23.88
C SER A 154 -1.43 13.61 -23.42
N GLY A 155 -1.20 12.38 -22.97
CA GLY A 155 0.07 11.92 -22.40
C GLY A 155 0.36 12.43 -20.98
N LEU A 156 -0.54 13.24 -20.41
CA LEU A 156 -0.33 13.87 -19.09
C LEU A 156 -0.63 12.93 -17.92
N PHE A 157 -1.46 11.91 -18.14
CA PHE A 157 -1.99 11.02 -17.12
C PHE A 157 -1.29 9.66 -17.07
N GLY A 158 -0.21 9.46 -17.83
CA GLY A 158 0.49 8.18 -17.91
C GLY A 158 -0.27 7.15 -18.75
N ASN A 159 -0.07 5.86 -18.49
CA ASN A 159 -0.76 4.75 -19.17
C ASN A 159 -0.93 3.52 -18.26
N LEU A 160 -1.44 2.41 -18.80
CA LEU A 160 -1.64 1.15 -18.07
C LEU A 160 -0.35 0.53 -17.50
N SER A 161 0.85 0.96 -17.92
CA SER A 161 2.09 0.52 -17.31
C SER A 161 2.28 1.10 -15.91
N ASP A 162 1.68 2.25 -15.61
CA ASP A 162 1.84 2.92 -14.32
C ASP A 162 0.84 2.37 -13.28
N GLY A 163 1.17 2.53 -12.00
CA GLY A 163 0.28 2.23 -10.87
C GLY A 163 -0.94 3.17 -10.81
N GLY A 164 -2.00 2.70 -10.17
CA GLY A 164 -3.26 3.43 -10.04
C GLY A 164 -3.06 4.79 -9.35
N PHE A 165 -3.91 5.77 -9.66
CA PHE A 165 -3.68 7.15 -9.17
C PHE A 165 -3.51 7.26 -7.65
N LEU A 166 -4.28 6.49 -6.88
CA LEU A 166 -4.23 6.53 -5.42
C LEU A 166 -3.28 5.49 -4.85
N MET A 167 -3.36 4.27 -5.37
CA MET A 167 -2.61 3.13 -4.84
C MET A 167 -2.19 2.20 -5.98
N GLY A 168 -0.95 1.74 -5.93
CA GLY A 168 -0.42 0.70 -6.78
C GLY A 168 1.02 0.96 -7.23
N ASP A 169 1.75 -0.14 -7.37
CA ASP A 169 3.09 -0.14 -7.93
C ASP A 169 3.05 0.08 -9.44
N GLY A 170 4.09 0.69 -9.98
CA GLY A 170 4.33 0.71 -11.42
C GLY A 170 4.65 -0.69 -11.95
N GLY A 171 4.17 -0.98 -13.16
CA GLY A 171 4.48 -2.21 -13.87
C GLY A 171 5.94 -2.25 -14.33
N THR A 172 6.52 -3.45 -14.40
CA THR A 172 7.87 -3.64 -14.91
C THR A 172 7.93 -3.30 -16.40
N GLY A 173 9.02 -2.66 -16.84
CA GLY A 173 9.21 -2.31 -18.24
C GLY A 173 9.33 -3.55 -19.13
N ALA A 174 8.88 -3.45 -20.38
CA ALA A 174 9.02 -4.52 -21.36
C ALA A 174 10.48 -4.85 -21.64
N ALA A 175 10.82 -6.14 -21.74
CA ALA A 175 12.15 -6.58 -22.14
C ALA A 175 12.47 -6.16 -23.58
N GLY A 176 13.73 -5.79 -23.82
CA GLY A 176 14.22 -5.41 -25.13
C GLY A 176 14.17 -6.57 -26.13
N VAL A 177 13.84 -6.25 -27.37
CA VAL A 177 13.77 -7.22 -28.48
C VAL A 177 14.96 -7.02 -29.41
N ALA A 178 15.64 -8.11 -29.78
CA ALA A 178 16.76 -8.05 -30.71
C ALA A 178 16.39 -7.36 -32.02
N GLY A 179 17.20 -6.40 -32.45
CA GLY A 179 16.99 -5.63 -33.68
C GLY A 179 15.98 -4.48 -33.58
N VAL A 180 15.33 -4.27 -32.43
CA VAL A 180 14.49 -3.09 -32.14
C VAL A 180 15.23 -2.22 -31.13
N ASP A 181 15.44 -0.94 -31.42
CA ASP A 181 16.12 0.02 -30.52
C ASP A 181 17.41 -0.52 -29.88
N HIS A 182 18.20 -1.26 -30.66
CA HIS A 182 19.44 -1.92 -30.20
C HIS A 182 19.24 -2.92 -29.04
N GLY A 183 18.05 -3.50 -28.93
CA GLY A 183 17.68 -4.40 -27.84
C GLY A 183 17.47 -3.67 -26.51
N ALA A 184 17.23 -2.36 -26.48
CA ALA A 184 16.99 -1.65 -25.22
C ALA A 184 15.68 -2.11 -24.56
N GLY A 185 15.70 -2.28 -23.23
CA GLY A 185 14.49 -2.50 -22.44
C GLY A 185 13.68 -1.22 -22.26
N ALA A 186 12.36 -1.35 -22.13
CA ALA A 186 11.47 -0.22 -21.88
C ALA A 186 11.55 0.25 -20.42
N VAL A 187 11.20 1.51 -20.19
CA VAL A 187 11.14 2.12 -18.85
C VAL A 187 10.02 1.46 -18.05
N GLY A 188 10.24 1.26 -16.74
CA GLY A 188 9.19 0.81 -15.82
C GLY A 188 8.14 1.89 -15.58
N GLY A 189 6.91 1.47 -15.29
CA GLY A 189 5.83 2.41 -14.98
C GLY A 189 6.07 3.16 -13.67
N SER A 190 5.52 4.37 -13.56
CA SER A 190 5.55 5.14 -12.32
C SER A 190 4.55 4.58 -11.30
N ALA A 191 4.79 4.80 -10.02
CA ALA A 191 3.86 4.49 -8.94
C ALA A 191 2.61 5.39 -8.95
N GLY A 192 1.60 4.96 -8.18
CA GLY A 192 0.53 5.83 -7.71
C GLY A 192 0.97 6.81 -6.62
N LEU A 193 0.00 7.49 -5.97
CA LEU A 193 0.28 8.28 -4.77
C LEU A 193 0.89 7.43 -3.65
N ILE A 194 0.40 6.20 -3.49
CA ILE A 194 0.98 5.17 -2.63
C ILE A 194 1.43 4.02 -3.52
N GLY A 195 2.72 3.69 -3.47
CA GLY A 195 3.28 2.57 -4.22
C GLY A 195 4.76 2.78 -4.49
N THR A 196 5.32 1.89 -5.28
CA THR A 196 6.71 1.94 -5.73
C THR A 196 6.79 1.95 -7.26
N GLY A 197 7.80 2.64 -7.79
CA GLY A 197 8.04 2.65 -9.23
C GLY A 197 8.38 1.25 -9.75
N GLY A 198 7.90 0.91 -10.94
CA GLY A 198 8.19 -0.34 -11.60
C GLY A 198 9.66 -0.44 -12.01
N THR A 199 10.21 -1.65 -11.98
CA THR A 199 11.58 -1.86 -12.49
C THR A 199 11.64 -1.69 -13.99
N GLY A 200 12.77 -1.20 -14.51
CA GLY A 200 12.98 -1.15 -15.96
C GLY A 200 13.08 -2.53 -16.58
N GLY A 201 12.69 -2.64 -17.85
CA GLY A 201 12.78 -3.89 -18.60
C GLY A 201 14.22 -4.32 -18.84
N GLY A 202 14.47 -5.62 -18.85
CA GLY A 202 15.80 -6.15 -19.19
C GLY A 202 16.20 -5.79 -20.62
N GLY A 203 17.49 -5.58 -20.86
CA GLY A 203 18.02 -5.49 -22.21
C GLY A 203 17.89 -6.82 -22.95
N GLY A 204 17.72 -6.76 -24.28
CA GLY A 204 17.59 -7.91 -25.16
C GLY A 204 18.91 -8.68 -25.33
N VAL A 205 18.82 -9.81 -26.02
CA VAL A 205 20.00 -10.55 -26.49
C VAL A 205 20.83 -9.64 -27.42
N ASP A 206 22.15 -9.70 -27.27
CA ASP A 206 23.18 -8.84 -27.94
C ASP A 206 23.67 -7.61 -27.14
N GLY A 207 23.42 -7.56 -25.83
CA GLY A 207 24.03 -6.54 -24.95
C GLY A 207 23.30 -5.20 -24.93
N GLY A 208 22.00 -5.21 -25.24
CA GLY A 208 21.13 -4.05 -25.07
C GLY A 208 21.10 -3.56 -23.63
N VAL A 209 20.96 -2.24 -23.45
CA VAL A 209 20.84 -1.64 -22.12
C VAL A 209 19.47 -1.93 -21.52
N GLY A 210 19.41 -2.15 -20.20
CA GLY A 210 18.14 -2.21 -19.50
C GLY A 210 17.42 -0.86 -19.50
N GLY A 211 16.10 -0.90 -19.36
CA GLY A 211 15.28 0.30 -19.16
C GLY A 211 15.53 0.92 -17.78
N ALA A 212 15.21 2.21 -17.66
CA ALA A 212 15.18 2.87 -16.35
C ALA A 212 14.00 2.36 -15.52
N GLY A 213 14.12 2.42 -14.19
CA GLY A 213 12.97 2.26 -13.30
C GLY A 213 12.00 3.43 -13.42
N GLY A 214 10.74 3.19 -13.06
CA GLY A 214 9.73 4.23 -12.93
C GLY A 214 9.91 5.04 -11.65
N ALA A 215 9.27 6.22 -11.60
CA ALA A 215 9.26 7.05 -10.41
C ALA A 215 8.40 6.41 -9.29
N GLY A 216 8.82 6.59 -8.05
CA GLY A 216 8.09 6.23 -6.83
C GLY A 216 8.20 7.37 -5.82
#